data_AF-A0A442MF19-F1
#
_entry.id   AF-A0A442MF19-F1
#
_cell.length_a   1.000
_cell.length_b   1.000
_cell.length_c   1.000
_cell.angle_alpha   90.00
_cell.angle_beta   90.00
_cell.angle_gamma   90.00
#
_symmetry.space_group_name_H-M   'P 1'
#
loop_
_entity.id
_entity.type
_entity.pdbx_description
1 polymer ?
#
loop_
_entity_poly.entity_id
_entity_poly.type
_entity_poly.pdbx_seq_one_letter_code
_entity_poly.pdbx_strand_id
1 'polypeptide(L)'
;MAGKDSEQFVDDPVYEASLESFPASDPPGWVPLRIGAVDVQELLKTDRVARAVWNEALAQAASHAASAECNDLAADIRSMQREEPR
;
A
#
# COMPACT_ATOMS: atom_id res chain seq x y z
N MET A 1 12.30 -0.40 -69.86
CA MET A 1 12.96 -0.77 -68.58
C MET A 1 11.89 -0.67 -67.51
N ALA A 2 11.60 -1.79 -66.86
CA ALA A 2 10.62 -1.87 -65.77
C ALA A 2 11.32 -1.56 -64.45
N GLY A 3 10.73 -0.69 -63.65
CA GLY A 3 11.04 -0.52 -62.23
C GLY A 3 9.71 -0.39 -61.52
N LYS A 4 9.07 -1.53 -61.24
CA LYS A 4 7.96 -1.60 -60.30
C LYS A 4 8.59 -1.56 -58.91
N ASP A 5 8.63 -0.38 -58.31
CA ASP A 5 8.87 -0.28 -56.88
C ASP A 5 7.57 -0.72 -56.20
N SER A 6 7.45 -2.03 -56.03
CA SER A 6 6.50 -2.64 -55.12
C SER A 6 6.86 -2.17 -53.71
N GLU A 7 6.14 -1.15 -53.23
CA GLU A 7 6.07 -0.81 -51.82
C GLU A 7 5.63 -2.08 -51.08
N GLN A 8 6.61 -2.78 -50.54
CA GLN A 8 6.38 -3.80 -49.52
C GLN A 8 5.75 -3.06 -48.35
N PHE A 9 4.43 -3.20 -48.20
CA PHE A 9 3.78 -2.99 -46.92
C PHE A 9 4.49 -3.94 -45.95
N VAL A 10 5.42 -3.38 -45.19
CA VAL A 10 6.05 -4.06 -44.07
C VAL A 10 4.91 -4.32 -43.10
N ASP A 11 4.58 -5.59 -42.87
CA ASP A 11 3.68 -6.03 -41.79
C ASP A 11 4.24 -5.47 -40.48
N ASP A 12 3.78 -4.29 -40.10
CA ASP A 12 4.10 -3.68 -38.83
C ASP A 12 3.18 -4.34 -37.77
N PRO A 13 3.71 -5.15 -36.86
CA PRO A 13 2.91 -5.82 -35.84
C PRO A 13 2.17 -4.81 -34.93
N VAL A 14 2.61 -3.56 -34.87
CA VAL A 14 1.91 -2.47 -34.18
C VAL A 14 0.65 -2.05 -34.93
N TYR A 15 0.69 -2.05 -36.26
CA TYR A 15 -0.47 -1.72 -37.10
C TYR A 15 -1.52 -2.85 -37.03
N GLU A 16 -1.10 -4.12 -37.06
CA GLU A 16 -2.00 -5.27 -36.88
C GLU A 16 -2.66 -5.28 -35.49
N ALA A 17 -1.89 -5.03 -34.43
CA ALA A 17 -2.40 -4.95 -33.07
C ALA A 17 -3.40 -3.80 -32.85
N SER A 18 -3.35 -2.75 -33.68
CA SER A 18 -4.29 -1.63 -33.64
C SER A 18 -5.64 -1.96 -34.30
N LEU A 19 -5.69 -2.98 -35.16
CA LEU A 19 -6.92 -3.46 -35.80
C LEU A 19 -7.69 -4.44 -34.92
N GLU A 20 -7.03 -5.10 -33.97
CA GLU A 20 -7.65 -5.96 -32.98
C GLU A 20 -8.16 -5.12 -31.79
N SER A 21 -9.48 -5.05 -31.63
CA SER A 21 -10.06 -4.52 -30.39
C SER A 21 -9.79 -5.54 -29.29
N PHE A 22 -8.83 -5.25 -28.41
CA PHE A 22 -8.66 -6.01 -27.17
C PHE A 22 -10.00 -6.01 -26.43
N PRO A 23 -10.50 -7.17 -25.96
CA PRO A 23 -11.67 -7.16 -25.10
C PRO A 23 -11.38 -6.21 -23.95
N ALA A 24 -12.32 -5.30 -23.65
CA ALA A 24 -12.24 -4.47 -22.47
C ALA A 24 -12.16 -5.42 -21.26
N SER A 25 -10.94 -5.76 -20.87
CA SER A 25 -10.69 -6.56 -19.68
C SER A 25 -11.14 -5.67 -18.55
N ASP A 26 -12.21 -6.08 -17.87
CA ASP A 26 -12.55 -5.47 -16.60
C ASP A 26 -11.26 -5.42 -15.76
N PRO A 27 -10.88 -4.25 -15.22
CA PRO A 27 -9.69 -4.16 -14.42
C PRO A 27 -9.80 -5.17 -13.26
N PRO A 28 -8.68 -5.78 -12.84
CA PRO A 28 -8.71 -6.71 -11.71
C PRO A 28 -9.39 -6.00 -10.54
N GLY A 29 -10.31 -6.70 -9.89
CA GLY A 29 -11.06 -6.16 -8.75
C GLY A 29 -10.11 -5.88 -7.60
N TRP A 30 -9.50 -4.69 -7.57
CA TRP A 30 -8.89 -4.10 -6.37
C TRP A 30 -10.02 -3.71 -5.43
N VAL A 31 -10.82 -4.69 -5.01
CA VAL A 31 -11.76 -4.52 -3.92
C VAL A 31 -10.90 -4.45 -2.66
N PRO A 32 -10.88 -3.34 -1.91
CA PRO A 32 -10.20 -3.32 -0.63
C PRO A 32 -10.84 -4.41 0.23
N LEU A 33 -10.07 -5.42 0.65
CA LEU A 33 -10.59 -6.57 1.39
C LEU A 33 -11.29 -6.18 2.72
N ARG A 34 -11.20 -4.91 3.15
CA ARG A 34 -12.06 -4.33 4.17
C ARG A 34 -12.43 -2.89 3.80
N ILE A 35 -13.71 -2.65 3.54
CA ILE A 35 -14.28 -1.31 3.43
C ILE A 35 -14.78 -0.93 4.83
N GLY A 36 -13.98 -0.14 5.55
CA GLY A 36 -14.38 0.37 6.87
C GLY A 36 -13.20 0.91 7.67
N ALA A 37 -13.46 1.95 8.47
CA ALA A 37 -12.47 2.41 9.45
C ALA A 37 -12.16 1.26 10.42
N VAL A 38 -10.88 0.96 10.60
CA VAL A 38 -10.45 0.00 11.63
C VAL A 38 -10.67 0.67 12.98
N ASP A 39 -11.51 0.08 13.82
CA ASP A 39 -11.57 0.44 15.23
C ASP A 39 -10.30 -0.08 15.92
N VAL A 40 -9.26 0.77 15.92
CA VAL A 40 -7.97 0.47 16.53
C VAL A 40 -8.14 0.21 18.02
N GLN A 41 -9.07 0.88 18.71
CA GLN A 41 -9.25 0.64 20.14
C GLN A 41 -9.77 -0.76 20.41
N GLU A 42 -10.77 -1.21 19.65
CA GLU A 42 -11.31 -2.56 19.79
C GLU A 42 -10.31 -3.64 19.38
N LEU A 43 -9.55 -3.40 18.30
CA LEU A 43 -8.48 -4.30 17.86
C LEU A 43 -7.41 -4.48 18.95
N LEU A 44 -6.94 -3.39 19.56
CA LEU A 44 -5.90 -3.45 20.61
C LEU A 44 -6.40 -4.07 21.93
N LYS A 45 -7.72 -4.08 22.18
CA LYS A 45 -8.31 -4.79 23.30
C LYS A 45 -8.38 -6.30 23.07
N THR A 46 -8.80 -6.69 21.87
CA THR A 46 -9.15 -8.08 21.53
C THR A 46 -7.96 -8.90 21.02
N ASP A 47 -6.98 -8.26 20.39
CA ASP A 47 -5.82 -8.93 19.79
C ASP A 47 -4.51 -8.57 20.53
N ARG A 48 -3.94 -9.58 21.20
CA ARG A 48 -2.69 -9.46 21.95
C ARG A 48 -1.50 -9.13 21.05
N VAL A 49 -1.43 -9.70 19.85
CA VAL A 49 -0.32 -9.51 18.92
C VAL A 49 -0.38 -8.09 18.35
N ALA A 50 -1.56 -7.63 17.95
CA ALA A 50 -1.76 -6.26 17.48
C ALA A 50 -1.33 -5.24 18.56
N ARG A 51 -1.71 -5.48 19.83
CA ARG A 51 -1.27 -4.65 20.95
C ARG A 51 0.24 -4.66 21.17
N ALA A 52 0.89 -5.83 21.09
CA ALA A 52 2.34 -5.93 21.25
C ALA A 52 3.09 -5.13 20.18
N VAL A 53 2.70 -5.27 18.91
CA VAL A 53 3.29 -4.50 17.79
C VAL A 53 3.07 -3.00 17.98
N TRP A 54 1.87 -2.60 18.39
CA TRP A 54 1.54 -1.20 18.68
C TRP A 54 2.42 -0.61 19.79
N ASN A 55 2.56 -1.32 20.92
CA ASN A 55 3.37 -0.84 22.04
C ASN A 55 4.86 -0.74 21.69
N GLU A 56 5.38 -1.69 20.91
CA GLU A 56 6.77 -1.66 20.42
C GLU A 56 7.01 -0.47 19.49
N ALA A 57 6.10 -0.22 18.54
CA ALA A 57 6.20 0.95 17.66
C ALA A 57 6.19 2.27 18.47
N LEU A 58 5.34 2.38 19.49
CA LEU A 58 5.34 3.53 20.40
C LEU A 58 6.64 3.65 21.20
N ALA A 59 7.24 2.53 21.63
CA ALA A 59 8.51 2.55 22.35
C ALA A 59 9.64 3.09 21.48
N GLN A 60 9.73 2.62 20.22
CA GLN A 60 10.71 3.11 19.25
C GLN A 60 10.49 4.59 18.90
N ALA A 61 9.24 5.00 18.69
CA ALA A 61 8.91 6.40 18.43
C ALA A 61 9.28 7.32 19.60
N ALA A 62 9.01 6.90 20.85
CA ALA A 62 9.43 7.64 22.04
C ALA A 62 10.96 7.73 22.16
N SER A 63 11.68 6.66 21.79
CA SER A 63 13.14 6.66 21.73
C SER A 63 13.70 7.65 20.71
N HIS A 64 13.10 7.70 19.51
CA HIS A 64 13.47 8.68 18.49
C HIS A 64 13.18 10.12 18.93
N ALA A 65 12.02 10.38 19.55
CA ALA A 65 11.68 11.69 20.08
C ALA A 65 12.65 12.13 21.18
N ALA A 66 13.01 11.22 22.09
CA ALA A 66 14.00 11.49 23.14
C ALA A 66 15.40 11.76 22.57
N SER A 67 15.81 11.00 21.53
CA SER A 67 17.09 11.21 20.83
C SER A 67 17.15 12.55 20.11
N ALA A 68 15.99 13.09 19.72
CA ALA A 68 15.83 14.43 19.14
C ALA A 68 15.56 15.52 20.20
N GLU A 69 15.82 15.23 21.48
CA GLU A 69 15.62 16.15 22.62
C GLU A 69 14.17 16.63 22.85
N CYS A 70 13.20 15.98 22.21
CA CYS A 70 11.77 16.24 22.34
C CYS A 70 11.17 15.43 23.50
N ASN A 71 11.59 15.72 24.73
CA ASN A 71 11.27 14.90 25.91
C ASN A 71 9.78 14.86 26.27
N ASP A 72 9.07 15.99 26.12
CA ASP A 72 7.63 16.06 26.40
C ASP A 72 6.85 15.17 25.42
N LEU A 73 7.18 15.25 24.13
CA LEU A 73 6.62 14.37 23.10
C LEU A 73 6.94 12.90 23.39
N ALA A 74 8.17 12.59 23.82
CA ALA A 74 8.53 11.24 24.20
C ALA A 74 7.70 10.73 25.41
N ALA A 75 7.37 11.60 26.37
CA ALA A 75 6.49 11.25 27.48
C ALA A 75 5.04 11.02 27.01
N ASP A 76 4.52 11.89 26.16
CA ASP A 76 3.18 11.76 25.57
C ASP A 76 3.06 10.44 24.78
N ILE A 77 4.07 10.09 23.99
CA ILE A 77 4.08 8.84 23.22
C ILE A 77 4.04 7.61 24.13
N ARG A 78 4.83 7.61 25.22
CA ARG A 78 4.80 6.50 26.20
C ARG A 78 3.44 6.37 26.88
N SER A 79 2.76 7.48 27.15
CA SER A 79 1.43 7.45 27.77
C SER A 79 0.36 6.74 26.91
N MET A 80 0.58 6.64 25.60
CA MET A 80 -0.33 5.97 24.67
C MET A 80 -0.20 4.43 24.68
N GLN A 81 0.81 3.87 25.36
CA GLN A 81 0.99 2.42 25.46
C GLN A 81 -0.17 1.79 26.25
N ARG A 82 -0.62 0.61 25.80
CA ARG A 82 -1.76 -0.10 26.38
C ARG A 82 -1.29 -1.26 27.24
N GLU A 83 -1.75 -1.32 28.48
CA GLU A 83 -1.53 -2.46 29.36
C GLU A 83 -2.35 -3.69 28.94
N GLU A 84 -1.90 -4.87 29.37
CA GLU A 84 -2.62 -6.12 29.17
C GLU A 84 -3.85 -6.17 30.10
N PRO A 85 -5.07 -6.41 29.57
CA PRO A 85 -6.26 -6.59 30.39
C PRO A 85 -6.08 -7.83 31.27
N ARG A 86 -6.44 -7.69 32.55
CA ARG A 86 -6.38 -8.76 33.56
C ARG A 86 -7.46 -9.81 33.35
#